data_AF-A0A9Q6HM71-F1
#
_entry.id   AF-A0A9Q6HM71-F1
#
_cell.length_a   1.000
_cell.length_b   1.000
_cell.length_c   1.000
_cell.angle_alpha   90.00
_cell.angle_beta   90.00
_cell.angle_gamma   90.00
#
_symmetry.space_group_name_H-M   'P 1'
#
loop_
_entity.id
_entity.type
_entity.pdbx_description
1 polymer ?
#
loop_
_entity_poly.entity_id
_entity_poly.type
_entity_poly.pdbx_seq_one_letter_code
_entity_poly.pdbx_strand_id
1 'polypeptide(L)'
;MMKREILLNIVSELKNQKNDVFIEKIAKNMNLNYNIPEGVSISFTSRELDDSFFMNTDIRLITLYIMEAFKVMGRTEMLNDYILKGEQQEAKQFDFTAYKKQDEIQLPYEFSPALPVNDVYSTKMSVKEISDFVNSGIINYNFDIQREAKLEKRLSSVVKVPTINQKNVNEITKHLLNGTLKESTLYLNAAPTTSDSGDELMYDPNDHILAVTEGTRIDVLDGYHRLLATQKAFRENPTIKFEFNVVISNFTTSEAIKWQAQHSKATSWSKNRVTEMQQETKSAKVVKAIKDSDTEFDELIYTGQSRQGLRSSLITYNQLTSVIDECFTIESRREEVKIADDLSDILLLINEVKKANKTLRSQMYINAFVKLYKEDYNSNIKDYIEFLNNVLEYSYEKEYDFALHEKQDAQAKRIAYNKLKELEQILQG
;
A
#
# COMPACT_ATOMS: atom_id res chain seq x y z
N MET A 1 -23.34 26.54 -22.78
CA MET A 1 -24.30 25.44 -22.98
C MET A 1 -23.87 24.48 -24.09
N MET A 2 -23.63 24.94 -25.33
CA MET A 2 -23.33 24.06 -26.47
C MET A 2 -22.10 23.12 -26.27
N LYS A 3 -20.94 23.62 -25.79
CA LYS A 3 -19.72 22.80 -25.59
C LYS A 3 -19.87 21.67 -24.56
N ARG A 4 -20.70 21.88 -23.54
CA ARG A 4 -21.00 20.87 -22.52
C ARG A 4 -21.72 19.67 -23.13
N GLU A 5 -22.77 19.93 -23.89
CA GLU A 5 -23.55 18.90 -24.57
C GLU A 5 -22.72 18.17 -25.61
N ILE A 6 -21.92 18.91 -26.39
CA ILE A 6 -20.98 18.32 -27.36
C ILE A 6 -20.00 17.37 -26.65
N LEU A 7 -19.35 17.82 -25.57
CA LEU A 7 -18.39 17.00 -24.84
C LEU A 7 -19.06 15.74 -24.25
N LEU A 8 -20.24 15.88 -23.65
CA LEU A 8 -20.99 14.75 -23.10
C LEU A 8 -21.33 13.72 -24.17
N ASN A 9 -21.76 14.16 -25.36
CA ASN A 9 -22.08 13.28 -26.48
C ASN A 9 -20.83 12.55 -26.99
N ILE A 10 -19.72 13.27 -27.19
CA ILE A 10 -18.44 12.67 -27.60
C ILE A 10 -17.99 11.62 -26.59
N VAL A 11 -17.99 11.97 -25.30
CA VAL A 11 -17.51 11.08 -24.24
C VAL A 11 -18.41 9.85 -24.09
N SER A 12 -19.73 10.03 -24.22
CA SER A 12 -20.66 8.88 -24.26
C SER A 12 -20.38 7.97 -25.45
N GLU A 13 -20.09 8.53 -26.63
CA GLU A 13 -19.78 7.73 -27.82
C GLU A 13 -18.45 6.99 -27.68
N LEU A 14 -17.41 7.65 -27.13
CA LEU A 14 -16.10 7.05 -26.86
C LEU A 14 -16.21 5.90 -25.85
N LYS A 15 -16.98 6.07 -24.76
CA LYS A 15 -17.23 5.01 -23.75
C LYS A 15 -17.94 3.79 -24.33
N ASN A 16 -18.76 3.98 -25.37
CA ASN A 16 -19.53 2.90 -26.01
C ASN A 16 -18.75 2.17 -27.11
N GLN A 17 -17.50 2.56 -27.41
CA GLN A 17 -16.65 1.85 -28.37
C GLN A 17 -16.20 0.49 -27.81
N LYS A 18 -15.90 -0.46 -28.72
CA LYS A 18 -15.44 -1.81 -28.33
C LYS A 18 -14.05 -1.83 -27.69
N ASN A 19 -13.24 -0.79 -27.91
CA ASN A 19 -11.89 -0.66 -27.40
C ASN A 19 -11.49 0.82 -27.23
N ASP A 20 -10.42 1.06 -26.49
CA ASP A 20 -9.96 2.40 -26.11
C ASP A 20 -9.04 3.06 -27.15
N VAL A 21 -8.95 2.51 -28.38
CA VAL A 21 -8.00 2.98 -29.41
C VAL A 21 -8.17 4.47 -29.71
N PHE A 22 -9.42 4.96 -29.75
CA PHE A 22 -9.68 6.38 -29.97
C PHE A 22 -9.28 7.23 -28.78
N ILE A 23 -9.54 6.77 -27.56
CA ILE A 23 -9.19 7.46 -26.31
C ILE A 23 -7.66 7.60 -26.20
N GLU A 24 -6.93 6.50 -26.43
CA GLU A 24 -5.46 6.50 -26.44
C GLU A 24 -4.89 7.44 -27.50
N LYS A 25 -5.49 7.45 -28.70
CA LYS A 25 -5.03 8.32 -29.80
C LYS A 25 -5.30 9.79 -29.51
N ILE A 26 -6.45 10.12 -28.91
CA ILE A 26 -6.75 11.49 -28.44
C ILE A 26 -5.72 11.90 -27.39
N ALA A 27 -5.47 11.07 -26.39
CA ALA A 27 -4.52 11.37 -25.32
C ALA A 27 -3.10 11.62 -25.85
N LYS A 28 -2.61 10.76 -26.74
CA LYS A 28 -1.31 10.94 -27.42
C LYS A 28 -1.24 12.24 -28.22
N ASN A 29 -2.29 12.57 -28.99
CA ASN A 29 -2.32 13.81 -29.76
C ASN A 29 -2.33 15.04 -28.83
N MET A 30 -3.07 14.98 -27.73
CA MET A 30 -3.14 16.06 -26.75
C MET A 30 -1.78 16.33 -26.11
N ASN A 31 -1.01 15.27 -25.85
CA ASN A 31 0.35 15.39 -25.35
C ASN A 31 1.30 15.98 -26.40
N LEU A 32 1.33 15.41 -27.60
CA LEU A 32 2.27 15.80 -28.65
C LEU A 32 2.02 17.21 -29.19
N ASN A 33 0.76 17.62 -29.32
CA ASN A 33 0.41 18.88 -29.98
C ASN A 33 0.25 20.05 -29.01
N TYR A 34 -0.08 19.78 -27.74
CA TYR A 34 -0.46 20.83 -26.77
C TYR A 34 0.22 20.69 -25.40
N ASN A 35 1.18 19.77 -25.25
CA ASN A 35 1.86 19.48 -23.97
C ASN A 35 0.89 19.12 -22.81
N ILE A 36 -0.29 18.59 -23.13
CA ILE A 36 -1.26 18.15 -22.12
C ILE A 36 -0.93 16.70 -21.73
N PRO A 37 -0.71 16.36 -20.45
CA PRO A 37 -0.42 14.99 -20.04
C PRO A 37 -1.55 14.03 -20.45
N GLU A 38 -1.19 12.86 -20.98
CA GLU A 38 -2.16 11.87 -21.49
C GLU A 38 -3.23 11.51 -20.45
N GLY A 39 -2.84 11.38 -19.17
CA GLY A 39 -3.76 11.09 -18.08
C GLY A 39 -4.86 12.14 -17.89
N VAL A 40 -4.58 13.42 -18.15
CA VAL A 40 -5.59 14.49 -18.11
C VAL A 40 -6.63 14.26 -19.20
N SER A 41 -6.20 13.92 -20.42
CA SER A 41 -7.11 13.62 -21.52
C SER A 41 -7.91 12.34 -21.29
N ILE A 42 -7.28 11.28 -20.77
CA ILE A 42 -7.96 10.03 -20.42
C ILE A 42 -9.02 10.28 -19.33
N SER A 43 -8.77 11.22 -18.41
CA SER A 43 -9.72 11.54 -17.34
C SER A 43 -11.09 11.99 -17.85
N PHE A 44 -11.17 12.57 -19.06
CA PHE A 44 -12.43 13.04 -19.63
C PHE A 44 -13.39 11.88 -19.95
N THR A 45 -12.86 10.68 -20.21
CA THR A 45 -13.65 9.47 -20.44
C THR A 45 -13.67 8.53 -19.26
N SER A 46 -12.81 8.68 -18.25
CA SER A 46 -12.86 7.83 -17.05
C SER A 46 -13.69 8.41 -15.90
N ARG A 47 -14.03 9.71 -15.90
CA ARG A 47 -14.86 10.36 -14.87
C ARG A 47 -16.29 10.64 -15.30
N GLU A 48 -17.14 11.01 -14.34
CA GLU A 48 -18.43 11.65 -14.60
C GLU A 48 -18.21 13.13 -14.89
N LEU A 49 -18.87 13.63 -15.94
CA LEU A 49 -18.78 15.03 -16.38
C LEU A 49 -19.95 15.82 -15.79
N ASP A 50 -19.90 16.03 -14.48
CA ASP A 50 -20.92 16.75 -13.70
C ASP A 50 -20.72 18.28 -13.74
N ASP A 51 -21.54 19.04 -13.01
CA ASP A 51 -21.40 20.51 -12.94
C ASP A 51 -20.03 20.93 -12.39
N SER A 52 -19.49 20.17 -11.43
CA SER A 52 -18.18 20.44 -10.82
C SER A 52 -17.05 20.34 -11.85
N PHE A 53 -17.10 19.34 -12.74
CA PHE A 53 -16.16 19.23 -13.87
C PHE A 53 -16.10 20.53 -14.66
N PHE A 54 -17.26 21.04 -15.09
CA PHE A 54 -17.33 22.17 -16.01
C PHE A 54 -17.01 23.50 -15.35
N MET A 55 -17.21 23.62 -14.04
CA MET A 55 -16.80 24.80 -13.27
C MET A 55 -15.28 24.86 -13.06
N ASN A 56 -14.63 23.71 -12.89
CA ASN A 56 -13.22 23.63 -12.49
C ASN A 56 -12.26 23.29 -13.64
N THR A 57 -12.76 23.14 -14.87
CA THR A 57 -11.93 22.80 -16.04
C THR A 57 -11.94 23.97 -17.03
N ASP A 58 -10.75 24.46 -17.39
CA ASP A 58 -10.62 25.53 -18.38
C ASP A 58 -11.34 25.19 -19.69
N ILE A 59 -12.17 26.12 -20.16
CA ILE A 59 -12.96 25.95 -21.37
C ILE A 59 -12.11 25.72 -22.62
N ARG A 60 -10.87 26.22 -22.65
CA ARG A 60 -9.90 26.03 -23.74
C ARG A 60 -9.38 24.60 -23.75
N LEU A 61 -9.11 24.01 -22.58
CA LEU A 61 -8.76 22.60 -22.46
C LEU A 61 -9.90 21.69 -22.94
N ILE A 62 -11.14 22.01 -22.57
CA ILE A 62 -12.32 21.31 -23.09
C ILE A 62 -12.41 21.43 -24.62
N THR A 63 -12.17 22.63 -25.14
CA THR A 63 -12.22 22.92 -26.58
C THR A 63 -11.15 22.11 -27.34
N LEU A 64 -9.91 22.05 -26.83
CA LEU A 64 -8.84 21.22 -27.42
C LEU A 64 -9.19 19.74 -27.44
N TYR A 65 -9.78 19.21 -26.36
CA TYR A 65 -10.22 17.82 -26.31
C TYR A 65 -11.28 17.51 -27.38
N ILE A 66 -12.29 18.38 -27.52
CA ILE A 66 -13.34 18.24 -28.55
C ILE A 66 -12.71 18.24 -29.95
N MET A 67 -11.77 19.16 -30.22
CA MET A 67 -11.09 19.28 -31.51
C MET A 67 -10.32 17.99 -31.86
N GLU A 68 -9.57 17.43 -30.92
CA GLU A 68 -8.83 16.17 -31.16
C GLU A 68 -9.77 14.97 -31.28
N ALA A 69 -10.85 14.92 -30.50
CA ALA A 69 -11.86 13.88 -30.63
C ALA A 69 -12.50 13.89 -32.02
N PHE A 70 -12.91 15.06 -32.52
CA PHE A 70 -13.45 15.21 -33.87
C PHE A 70 -12.45 14.77 -34.94
N LYS A 71 -11.18 15.11 -34.79
CA LYS A 71 -10.12 14.69 -35.71
C LYS A 71 -9.91 13.18 -35.71
N VAL A 72 -9.83 12.55 -34.53
CA VAL A 72 -9.63 11.10 -34.40
C VAL A 72 -10.83 10.32 -34.91
N MET A 73 -12.04 10.83 -34.71
CA MET A 73 -13.30 10.22 -35.17
C MET A 73 -13.61 10.50 -36.64
N GLY A 74 -12.74 11.23 -37.37
CA GLY A 74 -12.92 11.53 -38.79
C GLY A 74 -14.01 12.56 -39.09
N ARG A 75 -14.34 13.44 -38.13
CA ARG A 75 -15.41 14.44 -38.19
C ARG A 75 -14.91 15.88 -38.24
N THR A 76 -13.65 16.09 -38.63
CA THR A 76 -13.00 17.42 -38.66
C THR A 76 -13.82 18.47 -39.41
N GLU A 77 -14.52 18.07 -40.48
CA GLU A 77 -15.33 18.99 -41.30
C GLU A 77 -16.51 19.60 -40.52
N MET A 78 -17.09 18.83 -39.60
CA MET A 78 -18.20 19.26 -38.74
C MET A 78 -17.74 20.16 -37.59
N LEU A 79 -16.44 20.28 -37.33
CA LEU A 79 -15.93 21.03 -36.18
C LEU A 79 -16.37 22.50 -36.20
N ASN A 80 -16.45 23.11 -37.40
CA ASN A 80 -16.84 24.50 -37.57
C ASN A 80 -18.32 24.76 -37.29
N ASP A 81 -19.15 23.72 -37.26
CA ASP A 81 -20.58 23.82 -36.91
C ASP A 81 -20.78 23.98 -35.40
N TYR A 82 -19.76 23.60 -34.61
CA TYR A 82 -19.83 23.52 -33.15
C TYR A 82 -18.85 24.46 -32.42
N ILE A 83 -17.70 24.77 -33.04
CA ILE A 83 -16.66 25.63 -32.46
C ILE A 83 -16.19 26.62 -33.51
N LEU A 84 -16.29 27.92 -33.21
CA LEU A 84 -15.88 28.97 -34.13
C LEU A 84 -14.37 28.94 -34.38
N LYS A 85 -13.94 29.32 -35.59
CA LYS A 85 -12.50 29.35 -35.94
C LYS A 85 -11.66 30.22 -35.00
N GLY A 86 -12.22 31.33 -34.50
CA GLY A 86 -11.55 32.18 -33.51
C GLY A 86 -11.28 31.43 -32.20
N GLU A 87 -12.27 30.73 -31.67
CA GLU A 87 -12.15 29.92 -30.46
C GLU A 87 -11.18 28.74 -30.64
N GLN A 88 -11.13 28.15 -31.83
CA GLN A 88 -10.14 27.10 -32.15
C GLN A 88 -8.70 27.63 -32.08
N GLN A 89 -8.46 28.88 -32.52
CA GLN A 89 -7.14 29.49 -32.45
C GLN A 89 -6.78 29.92 -31.03
N GLU A 90 -7.74 30.45 -30.28
CA GLU A 90 -7.58 30.80 -28.87
C GLU A 90 -7.27 29.55 -28.02
N ALA A 91 -7.98 28.46 -28.23
CA ALA A 91 -7.77 27.21 -27.51
C ALA A 91 -6.36 26.64 -27.75
N LYS A 92 -5.78 26.80 -28.94
CA LYS A 92 -4.40 26.40 -29.25
C LYS A 92 -3.34 27.22 -28.51
N GLN A 93 -3.69 28.39 -27.98
CA GLN A 93 -2.80 29.19 -27.14
C GLN A 93 -2.84 28.75 -25.66
N PHE A 94 -3.66 27.75 -25.31
CA PHE A 94 -3.72 27.22 -23.97
C PHE A 94 -2.39 26.58 -23.58
N ASP A 95 -1.71 27.20 -22.62
CA ASP A 95 -0.52 26.64 -21.99
C ASP A 95 -0.91 25.88 -20.73
N PHE A 96 -0.95 24.54 -20.83
CA PHE A 96 -1.25 23.67 -19.70
C PHE A 96 -0.24 23.85 -18.54
N THR A 97 1.01 24.23 -18.84
CA THR A 97 2.05 24.46 -17.84
C THR A 97 1.79 25.75 -17.07
N ALA A 98 1.43 26.83 -17.77
CA ALA A 98 1.06 28.10 -17.13
C ALA A 98 -0.27 27.99 -16.36
N TYR A 99 -1.25 27.26 -16.89
CA TYR A 99 -2.51 26.95 -16.21
C TYR A 99 -2.25 26.21 -14.89
N LYS A 100 -1.36 25.21 -14.89
CA LYS A 100 -0.90 24.51 -13.67
C LYS A 100 -0.22 25.44 -12.66
N LYS A 101 0.56 26.41 -13.11
CA LYS A 101 1.23 27.39 -12.25
C LYS A 101 0.27 28.39 -11.60
N GLN A 102 -0.88 28.64 -12.21
CA GLN A 102 -1.87 29.59 -11.70
C GLN A 102 -2.61 29.05 -10.45
N ASP A 103 -2.60 27.73 -10.25
CA ASP A 103 -3.18 27.03 -9.10
C ASP A 103 -2.11 26.56 -8.08
N GLU A 104 -0.85 27.00 -8.21
CA GLU A 104 0.18 26.66 -7.22
C GLU A 104 -0.13 27.36 -5.89
N ILE A 105 -0.25 26.57 -4.81
CA ILE A 105 -0.34 27.10 -3.45
C ILE A 105 0.84 28.05 -3.24
N GLN A 106 0.54 29.23 -2.72
CA GLN A 106 1.51 30.24 -2.29
C GLN A 106 1.37 30.46 -0.79
N LEU A 107 2.46 30.92 -0.19
CA LEU A 107 2.44 31.46 1.16
C LEU A 107 2.27 33.00 1.07
N PRO A 108 1.58 33.64 2.04
CA PRO A 108 1.03 33.05 3.25
C PRO A 108 -0.20 32.15 2.97
N TYR A 109 -0.34 31.09 3.75
CA TYR A 109 -1.46 30.14 3.64
C TYR A 109 -2.10 29.91 5.01
N GLU A 110 -3.42 30.02 5.06
CA GLU A 110 -4.21 29.89 6.28
C GLU A 110 -4.87 28.51 6.40
N PHE A 111 -4.58 27.82 7.49
CA PHE A 111 -5.25 26.58 7.87
C PHE A 111 -6.40 26.89 8.82
N SER A 112 -7.61 26.42 8.48
CA SER A 112 -8.79 26.53 9.34
C SER A 112 -9.66 25.26 9.28
N PRO A 113 -10.06 24.67 10.42
CA PRO A 113 -9.63 25.03 11.77
C PRO A 113 -8.21 24.52 12.07
N ALA A 114 -7.49 25.25 12.91
CA ALA A 114 -6.23 24.84 13.52
C ALA A 114 -6.36 24.89 15.05
N LEU A 115 -5.93 23.84 15.73
CA LEU A 115 -6.02 23.70 17.18
C LEU A 115 -4.63 23.58 17.80
N PRO A 116 -4.25 24.46 18.74
CA PRO A 116 -2.97 24.33 19.43
C PRO A 116 -3.00 23.13 20.39
N VAL A 117 -1.94 22.32 20.37
CA VAL A 117 -1.72 21.17 21.24
C VAL A 117 -0.28 21.22 21.73
N ASN A 118 -0.06 21.75 22.93
CA ASN A 118 1.28 22.12 23.42
C ASN A 118 1.95 23.08 22.42
N ASP A 119 3.19 22.79 22.00
CA ASP A 119 3.99 23.63 21.09
C ASP A 119 3.77 23.32 19.59
N VAL A 120 2.66 22.66 19.26
CA VAL A 120 2.30 22.33 17.86
C VAL A 120 0.86 22.66 17.58
N TYR A 121 0.50 22.69 16.29
CA TYR A 121 -0.86 22.95 15.83
C TYR A 121 -1.39 21.75 15.06
N SER A 122 -2.58 21.29 15.38
CA SER A 122 -3.28 20.23 14.65
C SER A 122 -4.32 20.84 13.72
N THR A 123 -4.31 20.43 12.46
CA THR A 123 -5.29 20.82 11.45
C THR A 123 -5.59 19.62 10.55
N LYS A 124 -6.37 19.83 9.50
CA LYS A 124 -6.67 18.82 8.48
C LYS A 124 -6.25 19.32 7.12
N MET A 125 -5.82 18.39 6.27
CA MET A 125 -5.60 18.67 4.85
C MET A 125 -6.22 17.57 4.01
N SER A 126 -6.95 17.96 2.98
CA SER A 126 -7.46 17.06 1.96
C SER A 126 -6.33 16.48 1.10
N VAL A 127 -6.61 15.36 0.44
CA VAL A 127 -5.72 14.78 -0.58
C VAL A 127 -5.34 15.80 -1.68
N LYS A 128 -6.29 16.66 -2.06
CA LYS A 128 -6.06 17.74 -3.03
C LYS A 128 -5.04 18.75 -2.48
N GLU A 129 -5.30 19.31 -1.31
CA GLU A 129 -4.41 20.32 -0.69
C GLU A 129 -3.00 19.77 -0.51
N ILE A 130 -2.85 18.55 0.02
CA ILE A 130 -1.54 17.90 0.16
C ILE A 130 -0.85 17.78 -1.19
N SER A 131 -1.56 17.31 -2.23
CA SER A 131 -0.98 17.20 -3.58
C SER A 131 -0.53 18.57 -4.09
N ASP A 132 -1.30 19.63 -3.87
CA ASP A 132 -0.99 20.98 -4.33
C ASP A 132 0.22 21.56 -3.56
N PHE A 133 0.35 21.31 -2.26
CA PHE A 133 1.53 21.67 -1.45
C PHE A 133 2.80 20.93 -1.88
N VAL A 134 2.69 19.65 -2.26
CA VAL A 134 3.83 18.88 -2.77
C VAL A 134 4.19 19.32 -4.19
N ASN A 135 3.20 19.64 -5.03
CA ASN A 135 3.44 20.07 -6.42
C ASN A 135 4.05 21.48 -6.50
N SER A 136 3.71 22.38 -5.57
CA SER A 136 4.29 23.74 -5.47
C SER A 136 5.73 23.74 -4.93
N GLY A 137 6.22 22.63 -4.39
CA GLY A 137 7.57 22.54 -3.83
C GLY A 137 7.75 23.22 -2.47
N ILE A 138 6.66 23.67 -1.84
CA ILE A 138 6.68 24.24 -0.48
C ILE A 138 7.12 23.18 0.54
N ILE A 139 6.63 21.94 0.38
CA ILE A 139 7.00 20.81 1.24
C ILE A 139 8.33 20.19 0.78
N ASN A 140 9.29 20.16 1.70
CA ASN A 140 10.66 19.74 1.46
C ASN A 140 11.05 18.49 2.28
N TYR A 141 11.92 17.65 1.70
CA TYR A 141 12.57 16.57 2.42
C TYR A 141 13.89 17.08 3.02
N ASN A 142 13.93 17.29 4.33
CA ASN A 142 15.12 17.76 5.03
C ASN A 142 16.01 16.57 5.46
N PHE A 143 17.14 16.39 4.78
CA PHE A 143 18.11 15.31 5.04
C PHE A 143 18.83 15.42 6.39
N ASP A 144 18.83 16.58 7.03
CA ASP A 144 19.49 16.77 8.33
C ASP A 144 18.59 16.33 9.49
N ILE A 145 17.29 16.23 9.25
CA ILE A 145 16.29 15.78 10.23
C ILE A 145 15.89 14.32 9.95
N GLN A 146 15.71 13.96 8.68
CA GLN A 146 15.17 12.67 8.23
C GLN A 146 16.17 11.50 8.28
N ARG A 147 15.63 10.29 8.11
CA ARG A 147 16.42 9.03 8.03
C ARG A 147 17.47 9.08 6.92
N GLU A 148 18.51 8.25 7.08
CA GLU A 148 19.68 8.16 6.21
C GLU A 148 19.35 8.24 4.71
N ALA A 149 20.03 9.17 4.04
CA ALA A 149 19.94 9.34 2.59
C ALA A 149 20.64 8.19 1.86
N LYS A 150 20.09 7.80 0.71
CA LYS A 150 20.85 7.03 -0.29
C LYS A 150 21.74 7.99 -1.07
N LEU A 151 22.94 7.55 -1.40
CA LEU A 151 23.83 8.28 -2.30
C LEU A 151 23.67 7.69 -3.71
N GLU A 152 23.18 8.50 -4.64
CA GLU A 152 23.14 8.15 -6.06
C GLU A 152 24.26 8.86 -6.81
N LYS A 153 25.01 8.10 -7.61
CA LYS A 153 26.01 8.66 -8.52
C LYS A 153 25.31 8.97 -9.85
N ARG A 154 25.15 10.26 -10.17
CA ARG A 154 24.57 10.71 -11.44
C ARG A 154 25.64 11.44 -12.24
N LEU A 155 25.99 10.91 -13.42
CA LEU A 155 26.91 11.45 -14.45
C LEU A 155 28.21 12.13 -13.93
N SER A 156 28.13 13.24 -13.22
CA SER A 156 29.25 14.05 -12.68
C SER A 156 29.15 14.40 -11.18
N SER A 157 28.12 13.96 -10.43
CA SER A 157 27.97 14.28 -9.00
C SER A 157 27.39 13.13 -8.17
N VAL A 158 27.67 13.15 -6.87
CA VAL A 158 27.01 12.30 -5.87
C VAL A 158 25.86 13.12 -5.27
N VAL A 159 24.63 12.67 -5.47
CA VAL A 159 23.41 13.34 -5.00
C VAL A 159 22.79 12.51 -3.87
N LYS A 160 22.38 13.18 -2.78
CA LYS A 160 21.59 12.57 -1.70
C LYS A 160 20.15 12.42 -2.18
N VAL A 161 19.59 11.23 -2.08
CA VAL A 161 18.18 10.94 -2.38
C VAL A 161 17.50 10.29 -1.17
N PRO A 162 16.20 10.56 -0.92
CA PRO A 162 15.49 9.94 0.19
C PRO A 162 15.42 8.42 0.06
N THR A 163 15.49 7.71 1.19
CA THR A 163 15.25 6.26 1.20
C THR A 163 13.75 5.97 1.10
N ILE A 164 13.28 5.74 -0.12
CA ILE A 164 11.86 5.45 -0.39
C ILE A 164 11.63 3.94 -0.47
N ASN A 165 10.66 3.42 0.30
CA ASN A 165 10.14 2.07 0.11
C ASN A 165 8.95 2.14 -0.84
N GLN A 166 9.19 1.84 -2.12
CA GLN A 166 8.17 1.95 -3.16
C GLN A 166 6.98 1.01 -2.92
N LYS A 167 7.19 -0.13 -2.24
CA LYS A 167 6.09 -1.05 -1.90
C LYS A 167 5.08 -0.36 -0.98
N ASN A 168 5.56 0.28 0.09
CA ASN A 168 4.71 1.02 1.02
C ASN A 168 3.96 2.16 0.33
N VAL A 169 4.64 2.92 -0.55
CA VAL A 169 3.99 4.01 -1.31
C VAL A 169 2.86 3.45 -2.18
N ASN A 170 3.10 2.36 -2.90
CA ASN A 170 2.10 1.74 -3.76
C ASN A 170 0.92 1.16 -2.96
N GLU A 171 1.19 0.56 -1.80
CA GLU A 171 0.16 0.01 -0.91
C GLU A 171 -0.75 1.12 -0.37
N ILE A 172 -0.17 2.22 0.15
CA ILE A 172 -0.95 3.39 0.60
C ILE A 172 -1.76 4.00 -0.55
N THR A 173 -1.16 4.10 -1.75
CA THR A 173 -1.84 4.59 -2.96
C THR A 173 -3.09 3.74 -3.26
N LYS A 174 -2.95 2.41 -3.23
CA LYS A 174 -4.05 1.47 -3.45
C LYS A 174 -5.14 1.63 -2.38
N HIS A 175 -4.75 1.80 -1.11
CA HIS A 175 -5.71 2.02 -0.04
C HIS A 175 -6.49 3.33 -0.20
N LEU A 176 -5.84 4.42 -0.62
CA LEU A 176 -6.51 5.69 -0.93
C LEU A 176 -7.50 5.54 -2.08
N LEU A 177 -7.07 4.93 -3.20
CA LEU A 177 -7.92 4.73 -4.38
C LEU A 177 -9.13 3.85 -4.08
N ASN A 178 -8.96 2.84 -3.22
CA ASN A 178 -10.03 1.92 -2.83
C ASN A 178 -10.88 2.41 -1.65
N GLY A 179 -10.58 3.58 -1.07
CA GLY A 179 -11.28 4.09 0.12
C GLY A 179 -11.11 3.23 1.38
N THR A 180 -10.02 2.48 1.49
CA THR A 180 -9.74 1.56 2.61
C THR A 180 -8.63 2.05 3.54
N LEU A 181 -7.97 3.17 3.21
CA LEU A 181 -6.94 3.75 4.07
C LEU A 181 -7.56 4.18 5.40
N LYS A 182 -6.90 3.83 6.51
CA LYS A 182 -7.25 4.32 7.85
C LYS A 182 -6.55 5.63 8.15
N GLU A 183 -7.23 6.46 8.93
CA GLU A 183 -6.79 7.79 9.32
C GLU A 183 -5.44 7.72 10.03
N SER A 184 -4.53 8.62 9.67
CA SER A 184 -3.24 8.76 10.33
C SER A 184 -2.74 10.20 10.24
N THR A 185 -1.72 10.52 11.03
CA THR A 185 -1.20 11.88 11.13
C THR A 185 0.02 12.10 10.22
N LEU A 186 0.04 13.24 9.53
CA LEU A 186 1.23 13.80 8.88
C LEU A 186 1.87 14.82 9.82
N TYR A 187 3.19 14.80 9.94
CA TYR A 187 3.93 15.76 10.76
C TYR A 187 4.81 16.63 9.87
N LEU A 188 4.50 17.91 9.86
CA LEU A 188 5.18 18.95 9.09
C LEU A 188 5.81 19.96 10.05
N ASN A 189 6.92 20.55 9.63
CA ASN A 189 7.64 21.55 10.40
C ASN A 189 7.83 22.81 9.56
N ALA A 190 7.28 23.92 10.01
CA ALA A 190 7.65 25.23 9.53
C ALA A 190 9.07 25.53 10.03
N ALA A 191 10.05 25.49 9.12
CA ALA A 191 11.45 25.54 9.49
C ALA A 191 11.83 26.93 10.02
N PRO A 192 12.42 27.03 11.22
CA PRO A 192 12.80 28.32 11.79
C PRO A 192 13.75 29.10 10.90
N THR A 193 13.69 30.43 11.01
CA THR A 193 14.51 31.41 10.29
C THR A 193 14.36 31.35 8.77
N THR A 194 13.20 30.93 8.27
CA THR A 194 12.91 30.88 6.83
C THR A 194 11.82 31.85 6.40
N SER A 195 11.02 32.35 7.34
CA SER A 195 10.02 33.38 7.03
C SER A 195 10.66 34.68 6.58
N ASP A 196 10.02 35.33 5.60
CA ASP A 196 10.37 36.70 5.20
C ASP A 196 9.89 37.74 6.23
N SER A 197 8.87 37.39 7.03
CA SER A 197 8.24 38.27 8.02
C SER A 197 8.84 38.16 9.43
N GLY A 198 9.68 37.14 9.67
CA GLY A 198 10.33 36.87 10.95
C GLY A 198 9.75 35.67 11.70
N ASP A 199 8.42 35.57 11.78
CA ASP A 199 7.72 34.44 12.41
C ASP A 199 7.16 33.49 11.34
N GLU A 200 7.44 32.20 11.41
CA GLU A 200 6.91 31.24 10.42
C GLU A 200 5.41 30.93 10.58
N LEU A 201 4.91 30.98 11.83
CA LEU A 201 3.55 30.59 12.19
C LEU A 201 2.87 31.71 12.97
N MET A 202 1.69 32.13 12.52
CA MET A 202 0.84 33.08 13.23
C MET A 202 -0.51 32.43 13.52
N TYR A 203 -0.91 32.37 14.79
CA TYR A 203 -2.15 31.72 15.21
C TYR A 203 -3.16 32.74 15.75
N ASP A 204 -4.37 32.72 15.22
CA ASP A 204 -5.52 33.46 15.75
C ASP A 204 -6.38 32.54 16.64
N PRO A 205 -6.42 32.77 17.97
CA PRO A 205 -7.21 31.97 18.88
C PRO A 205 -8.73 32.18 18.78
N ASN A 206 -9.20 33.29 18.21
CA ASN A 206 -10.63 33.59 18.10
C ASN A 206 -11.26 32.83 16.92
N ASP A 207 -10.57 32.84 15.78
CA ASP A 207 -11.06 32.22 14.54
C ASP A 207 -10.49 30.81 14.31
N HIS A 208 -9.59 30.35 15.19
CA HIS A 208 -8.88 29.07 15.07
C HIS A 208 -8.15 28.95 13.73
N ILE A 209 -7.44 30.01 13.34
CA ILE A 209 -6.70 30.08 12.07
C ILE A 209 -5.20 30.02 12.37
N LEU A 210 -4.48 29.13 11.67
CA LEU A 210 -3.03 29.14 11.65
C LEU A 210 -2.54 29.58 10.28
N ALA A 211 -1.92 30.75 10.20
CA ALA A 211 -1.24 31.21 9.01
C ALA A 211 0.22 30.73 9.01
N VAL A 212 0.63 30.07 7.92
CA VAL A 212 2.05 29.89 7.57
C VAL A 212 2.46 31.09 6.74
N THR A 213 3.49 31.82 7.17
CA THR A 213 3.87 33.11 6.58
C THR A 213 4.71 32.95 5.30
N GLU A 214 4.79 34.02 4.50
CA GLU A 214 5.59 34.07 3.28
C GLU A 214 7.07 33.72 3.52
N GLY A 215 7.71 33.09 2.54
CA GLY A 215 9.10 32.61 2.62
C GLY A 215 9.30 31.33 3.45
N THR A 216 8.35 30.98 4.32
CA THR A 216 8.47 29.83 5.21
C THR A 216 8.67 28.51 4.46
N ARG A 217 9.76 27.81 4.77
CA ARG A 217 10.00 26.46 4.26
C ARG A 217 9.29 25.44 5.15
N ILE A 218 8.52 24.54 4.55
CA ILE A 218 7.89 23.43 5.28
C ILE A 218 8.71 22.16 5.09
N ASP A 219 9.31 21.65 6.15
CA ASP A 219 10.06 20.40 6.16
C ASP A 219 9.18 19.24 6.67
N VAL A 220 9.23 18.08 6.01
CA VAL A 220 8.53 16.89 6.49
C VAL A 220 9.27 16.33 7.72
N LEU A 221 8.55 16.05 8.81
CA LEU A 221 9.07 15.32 9.99
C LEU A 221 8.72 13.84 9.94
N ASP A 222 7.48 13.51 9.61
CA ASP A 222 7.03 12.14 9.40
C ASP A 222 5.88 12.07 8.39
N GLY A 223 5.80 10.95 7.66
CA GLY A 223 4.78 10.72 6.65
C GLY A 223 5.20 11.02 5.21
N TYR A 224 6.50 11.07 4.91
CA TYR A 224 6.97 11.32 3.54
C TYR A 224 6.42 10.31 2.50
N HIS A 225 6.39 9.01 2.81
CA HIS A 225 5.77 8.01 1.91
C HIS A 225 4.27 8.25 1.71
N ARG A 226 3.57 8.78 2.72
CA ARG A 226 2.15 9.13 2.63
C ARG A 226 1.94 10.36 1.74
N LEU A 227 2.79 11.38 1.83
CA LEU A 227 2.75 12.53 0.93
C LEU A 227 2.93 12.11 -0.53
N LEU A 228 3.94 11.26 -0.82
CA LEU A 228 4.18 10.73 -2.16
C LEU A 228 3.02 9.85 -2.66
N ALA A 229 2.49 8.98 -1.80
CA ALA A 229 1.33 8.15 -2.13
C ALA A 229 0.07 8.99 -2.38
N THR A 230 -0.12 10.06 -1.61
CA THR A 230 -1.25 11.00 -1.75
C THR A 230 -1.17 11.75 -3.08
N GLN A 231 0.01 12.28 -3.43
CA GLN A 231 0.23 12.91 -4.73
C GLN A 231 -0.01 11.94 -5.88
N LYS A 232 0.48 10.69 -5.76
CA LYS A 232 0.26 9.65 -6.77
C LYS A 232 -1.22 9.29 -6.90
N ALA A 233 -1.90 9.03 -5.78
CA ALA A 233 -3.32 8.68 -5.76
C ALA A 233 -4.18 9.82 -6.32
N PHE A 234 -3.87 11.08 -6.01
CA PHE A 234 -4.57 12.24 -6.55
C PHE A 234 -4.40 12.38 -8.07
N ARG A 235 -3.19 12.12 -8.59
CA ARG A 235 -2.95 12.11 -10.05
C ARG A 235 -3.77 11.02 -10.76
N GLU A 236 -3.97 9.89 -10.11
CA GLU A 236 -4.77 8.77 -10.64
C GLU A 236 -6.28 9.01 -10.48
N ASN A 237 -6.70 9.55 -9.33
CA ASN A 237 -8.08 9.90 -9.02
C ASN A 237 -8.15 11.24 -8.22
N PRO A 238 -8.42 12.37 -8.89
CA PRO A 238 -8.54 13.66 -8.22
C PRO A 238 -9.77 13.83 -7.32
N THR A 239 -10.71 12.87 -7.34
CA THR A 239 -11.98 12.95 -6.59
C THR A 239 -11.93 12.27 -5.22
N ILE A 240 -10.76 11.77 -4.81
CA ILE A 240 -10.60 11.10 -3.51
C ILE A 240 -11.04 12.04 -2.38
N LYS A 241 -12.06 11.59 -1.64
CA LYS A 241 -12.54 12.26 -0.43
C LYS A 241 -11.88 11.61 0.78
N PHE A 242 -10.67 12.08 1.09
CA PHE A 242 -9.94 11.69 2.29
C PHE A 242 -9.20 12.92 2.83
N GLU A 243 -9.21 13.07 4.15
CA GLU A 243 -8.50 14.12 4.86
C GLU A 243 -7.51 13.46 5.81
N PHE A 244 -6.29 13.99 5.84
CA PHE A 244 -5.31 13.60 6.85
C PHE A 244 -5.40 14.56 8.03
N ASN A 245 -5.18 14.04 9.23
CA ASN A 245 -4.77 14.89 10.33
C ASN A 245 -3.34 15.37 10.05
N VAL A 246 -3.10 16.67 10.19
CA VAL A 246 -1.79 17.28 9.95
C VAL A 246 -1.39 18.06 11.18
N VAL A 247 -0.22 17.73 11.71
CA VAL A 247 0.40 18.46 12.81
C VAL A 247 1.52 19.31 12.25
N ILE A 248 1.47 20.61 12.54
CA ILE A 248 2.42 21.63 12.10
C ILE A 248 3.17 22.13 13.35
N SER A 249 4.49 22.01 13.34
CA SER A 249 5.40 22.51 14.38
C SER A 249 6.29 23.64 13.85
N ASN A 250 6.96 24.38 14.74
CA ASN A 250 8.07 25.29 14.42
C ASN A 250 9.32 24.90 15.24
N PHE A 251 9.76 23.66 15.06
CA PHE A 251 10.90 23.09 15.75
C PHE A 251 12.21 23.50 15.08
N THR A 252 13.20 23.83 15.90
CA THR A 252 14.61 23.84 15.48
C THR A 252 15.04 22.47 15.00
N THR A 253 16.12 22.40 14.22
CA THR A 253 16.70 21.13 13.77
C THR A 253 16.99 20.18 14.95
N SER A 254 17.42 20.70 16.10
CA SER A 254 17.70 19.88 17.29
C SER A 254 16.43 19.27 17.88
N GLU A 255 15.36 20.04 18.00
CA GLU A 255 14.06 19.56 18.49
C GLU A 255 13.44 18.55 17.52
N ALA A 256 13.52 18.82 16.23
CA ALA A 256 13.03 17.94 15.19
C ALA A 256 13.77 16.57 15.19
N ILE A 257 15.10 16.57 15.39
CA ILE A 257 15.89 15.35 15.57
C ILE A 257 15.48 14.60 16.85
N LYS A 258 15.30 15.30 17.98
CA LYS A 258 14.84 14.68 19.24
C LYS A 258 13.47 14.05 19.08
N TRP A 259 12.56 14.74 18.40
CA TRP A 259 11.23 14.26 18.08
C TRP A 259 11.30 12.98 17.23
N GLN A 260 12.09 12.97 16.16
CA GLN A 260 12.28 11.75 15.34
C GLN A 260 12.93 10.61 16.13
N ALA A 261 13.90 10.90 17.00
CA ALA A 261 14.54 9.90 17.84
C ALA A 261 13.57 9.27 18.85
N GLN A 262 12.58 10.02 19.34
CA GLN A 262 11.52 9.47 20.19
C GLN A 262 10.54 8.62 19.38
N HIS A 263 10.08 9.11 18.23
CA HIS A 263 9.10 8.40 17.39
C HIS A 263 9.68 7.13 16.76
N SER A 264 10.98 7.11 16.43
CA SER A 264 11.66 5.94 15.88
C SER A 264 11.87 4.80 16.89
N LYS A 265 11.72 5.05 18.20
CA LYS A 265 11.77 4.01 19.24
C LYS A 265 10.51 3.14 19.28
N ALA A 266 9.46 3.51 18.55
CA ALA A 266 8.28 2.66 18.38
C ALA A 266 8.73 1.31 17.79
N THR A 267 8.49 0.23 18.52
CA THR A 267 8.90 -1.11 18.10
C THR A 267 7.97 -1.58 16.99
N SER A 268 8.53 -1.96 15.85
CA SER A 268 7.72 -2.52 14.77
C SER A 268 7.12 -3.85 15.21
N TRP A 269 5.84 -4.06 14.91
CA TRP A 269 5.20 -5.35 15.06
C TRP A 269 5.94 -6.41 14.22
N SER A 270 5.98 -7.64 14.73
CA SER A 270 6.53 -8.76 13.98
C SER A 270 5.74 -8.97 12.69
N LYS A 271 6.40 -9.40 11.61
CA LYS A 271 5.68 -9.72 10.36
C LYS A 271 4.58 -10.76 10.59
N ASN A 272 4.82 -11.75 11.45
CA ASN A 272 3.85 -12.78 11.79
C ASN A 272 2.60 -12.18 12.46
N ARG A 273 2.79 -11.24 13.39
CA ARG A 273 1.68 -10.59 14.09
C ARG A 273 0.90 -9.63 13.18
N VAL A 274 1.59 -8.95 12.26
CA VAL A 274 0.92 -8.12 11.24
C VAL A 274 0.01 -8.98 10.36
N THR A 275 0.51 -10.10 9.82
CA THR A 275 -0.31 -11.03 9.01
C THR A 275 -1.51 -11.56 9.79
N GLU A 276 -1.30 -11.97 11.05
CA GLU A 276 -2.36 -12.46 11.94
C GLU A 276 -3.45 -11.41 12.20
N MET A 277 -3.06 -10.14 12.35
CA MET A 277 -4.01 -9.05 12.57
C MET A 277 -4.78 -8.68 11.30
N GLN A 278 -4.13 -8.67 10.14
CA GLN A 278 -4.74 -8.27 8.87
C GLN A 278 -5.70 -9.33 8.32
N GLN A 279 -5.39 -10.63 8.51
CA GLN A 279 -6.22 -11.76 8.04
C GLN A 279 -6.59 -11.68 6.54
N GLU A 280 -5.66 -11.21 5.71
CA GLU A 280 -5.95 -10.91 4.30
C GLU A 280 -6.28 -12.16 3.48
N THR A 281 -5.71 -13.31 3.84
CA THR A 281 -5.92 -14.60 3.15
C THR A 281 -6.83 -15.53 3.94
N LYS A 282 -7.56 -16.41 3.24
CA LYS A 282 -8.36 -17.46 3.89
C LYS A 282 -7.48 -18.41 4.72
N SER A 283 -6.27 -18.70 4.26
CA SER A 283 -5.28 -19.49 4.99
C SER A 283 -4.84 -18.81 6.28
N ALA A 284 -4.65 -17.49 6.28
CA ALA A 284 -4.38 -16.75 7.52
C ALA A 284 -5.57 -16.86 8.50
N LYS A 285 -6.81 -16.86 8.00
CA LYS A 285 -7.99 -17.07 8.85
C LYS A 285 -8.07 -18.48 9.44
N VAL A 286 -7.68 -19.52 8.68
CA VAL A 286 -7.52 -20.89 9.20
C VAL A 286 -6.53 -20.93 10.37
N VAL A 287 -5.32 -20.39 10.18
CA VAL A 287 -4.29 -20.39 11.24
C VAL A 287 -4.78 -19.66 12.49
N LYS A 288 -5.51 -18.56 12.31
CA LYS A 288 -6.14 -17.84 13.42
C LYS A 288 -7.20 -18.70 14.12
N ALA A 289 -8.06 -19.36 13.37
CA ALA A 289 -9.09 -20.25 13.93
C ALA A 289 -8.47 -21.39 14.75
N ILE A 290 -7.34 -21.95 14.31
CA ILE A 290 -6.57 -22.94 15.08
C ILE A 290 -6.05 -22.32 16.39
N LYS A 291 -5.45 -21.13 16.34
CA LYS A 291 -4.96 -20.46 17.57
C LYS A 291 -6.08 -20.09 18.54
N ASP A 292 -7.23 -19.69 18.02
CA ASP A 292 -8.38 -19.27 18.81
C ASP A 292 -9.18 -20.48 19.37
N SER A 293 -8.88 -21.72 18.93
CA SER A 293 -9.59 -22.93 19.40
C SER A 293 -9.11 -23.41 20.77
N ASP A 294 -7.81 -23.30 21.06
CA ASP A 294 -7.21 -23.65 22.35
C ASP A 294 -5.94 -22.83 22.63
N THR A 295 -5.77 -22.43 23.89
CA THR A 295 -4.57 -21.75 24.39
C THR A 295 -3.27 -22.53 24.18
N GLU A 296 -3.28 -23.87 24.05
CA GLU A 296 -2.07 -24.64 23.74
C GLU A 296 -1.44 -24.19 22.42
N PHE A 297 -2.23 -23.77 21.43
CA PHE A 297 -1.75 -23.31 20.14
C PHE A 297 -1.01 -21.96 20.20
N ASP A 298 -1.07 -21.23 21.31
CA ASP A 298 -0.24 -20.04 21.53
C ASP A 298 1.24 -20.36 21.65
N GLU A 299 1.57 -21.51 22.23
CA GLU A 299 2.95 -21.98 22.32
C GLU A 299 3.41 -22.70 21.05
N LEU A 300 2.49 -23.40 20.37
CA LEU A 300 2.80 -24.17 19.16
C LEU A 300 2.98 -23.29 17.92
N ILE A 301 2.16 -22.24 17.77
CA ILE A 301 2.15 -21.35 16.60
C ILE A 301 2.72 -19.97 16.98
N TYR A 302 4.01 -19.78 16.70
CA TYR A 302 4.76 -18.61 17.14
C TYR A 302 4.51 -17.36 16.27
N THR A 303 4.15 -16.25 16.93
CA THR A 303 3.89 -14.96 16.29
C THR A 303 4.96 -13.89 16.58
N GLY A 304 5.93 -14.14 17.47
CA GLY A 304 6.97 -13.16 17.83
C GLY A 304 8.16 -13.08 16.87
N GLN A 305 9.23 -12.36 17.28
CA GLN A 305 10.49 -12.20 16.53
C GLN A 305 11.70 -12.95 17.11
N SER A 306 11.58 -13.49 18.33
CA SER A 306 12.71 -14.10 19.05
C SER A 306 13.00 -15.53 18.59
N ARG A 307 14.28 -15.83 18.33
CA ARG A 307 14.76 -17.19 18.02
C ARG A 307 14.62 -18.17 19.19
N GLN A 308 14.51 -17.70 20.43
CA GLN A 308 14.33 -18.56 21.61
C GLN A 308 12.91 -19.14 21.69
N GLY A 309 11.88 -18.34 21.39
CA GLY A 309 10.49 -18.83 21.31
C GLY A 309 10.29 -19.88 20.21
N LEU A 310 11.13 -19.84 19.17
CA LEU A 310 11.11 -20.82 18.08
C LEU A 310 11.47 -22.25 18.51
N ARG A 311 12.24 -22.42 19.60
CA ARG A 311 12.72 -23.75 20.02
C ARG A 311 11.60 -24.58 20.64
N SER A 312 10.71 -23.96 21.41
CA SER A 312 9.53 -24.61 21.97
C SER A 312 8.41 -24.74 20.94
N SER A 313 8.20 -23.75 20.07
CA SER A 313 7.14 -23.78 19.06
C SER A 313 7.33 -24.84 17.97
N LEU A 314 6.24 -25.26 17.35
CA LEU A 314 6.26 -26.14 16.18
C LEU A 314 6.49 -25.40 14.88
N ILE A 315 5.82 -24.25 14.71
CA ILE A 315 5.82 -23.51 13.45
C ILE A 315 5.55 -22.03 13.71
N THR A 316 5.98 -21.17 12.80
CA THR A 316 5.56 -19.75 12.83
C THR A 316 4.23 -19.54 12.11
N TYR A 317 3.47 -18.53 12.51
CA TYR A 317 2.19 -18.18 11.89
C TYR A 317 2.27 -18.04 10.36
N ASN A 318 3.29 -17.30 9.87
CA ASN A 318 3.50 -17.09 8.44
C ASN A 318 3.88 -18.38 7.72
N GLN A 319 4.71 -19.23 8.33
CA GLN A 319 5.09 -20.50 7.72
C GLN A 319 3.90 -21.45 7.61
N LEU A 320 3.04 -21.53 8.63
CA LEU A 320 1.84 -22.35 8.57
C LEU A 320 0.83 -21.81 7.55
N THR A 321 0.67 -20.49 7.47
CA THR A 321 -0.15 -19.83 6.43
C THR A 321 0.33 -20.23 5.03
N SER A 322 1.64 -20.17 4.78
CA SER A 322 2.26 -20.59 3.52
C SER A 322 2.08 -22.07 3.23
N VAL A 323 2.16 -22.94 4.24
CA VAL A 323 1.92 -24.38 4.08
C VAL A 323 0.49 -24.64 3.65
N ILE A 324 -0.48 -23.95 4.25
CA ILE A 324 -1.90 -24.09 3.90
C ILE A 324 -2.15 -23.56 2.48
N ASP A 325 -1.58 -22.40 2.11
CA ASP A 325 -1.66 -21.86 0.75
C ASP A 325 -1.07 -22.81 -0.30
N GLU A 326 0.00 -23.54 0.04
CA GLU A 326 0.63 -24.53 -0.84
C GLU A 326 -0.20 -25.81 -1.01
N CYS A 327 -0.96 -26.23 0.02
CA CYS A 327 -1.64 -27.53 0.05
C CYS A 327 -3.15 -27.44 -0.25
N PHE A 328 -3.80 -26.30 0.03
CA PHE A 328 -5.25 -26.17 0.00
C PHE A 328 -5.70 -24.98 -0.86
N THR A 329 -6.72 -25.20 -1.67
CA THR A 329 -7.53 -24.13 -2.26
C THR A 329 -8.81 -24.01 -1.43
N ILE A 330 -8.96 -22.90 -0.70
CA ILE A 330 -10.09 -22.70 0.22
C ILE A 330 -11.16 -21.85 -0.48
N GLU A 331 -12.29 -22.47 -0.80
CA GLU A 331 -13.38 -21.81 -1.51
C GLU A 331 -14.47 -21.34 -0.54
N SER A 332 -14.72 -22.07 0.56
CA SER A 332 -15.82 -21.78 1.48
C SER A 332 -15.41 -21.67 2.95
N ARG A 333 -16.28 -21.02 3.76
CA ARG A 333 -16.12 -20.96 5.23
C ARG A 333 -16.19 -22.35 5.88
N ARG A 334 -16.96 -23.28 5.31
CA ARG A 334 -17.06 -24.65 5.79
C ARG A 334 -15.72 -25.38 5.66
N GLU A 335 -15.03 -25.19 4.54
CA GLU A 335 -13.68 -25.74 4.34
C GLU A 335 -12.67 -25.10 5.28
N GLU A 336 -12.77 -23.79 5.50
CA GLU A 336 -11.91 -23.08 6.46
C GLU A 336 -11.99 -23.71 7.86
N VAL A 337 -13.22 -23.95 8.35
CA VAL A 337 -13.45 -24.59 9.65
C VAL A 337 -12.93 -26.03 9.65
N LYS A 338 -13.26 -26.83 8.63
CA LYS A 338 -12.81 -28.22 8.54
C LYS A 338 -11.29 -28.33 8.55
N ILE A 339 -10.61 -27.51 7.74
CA ILE A 339 -9.14 -27.51 7.68
C ILE A 339 -8.55 -27.07 9.03
N ALA A 340 -9.16 -26.08 9.70
CA ALA A 340 -8.72 -25.68 11.03
C ALA A 340 -8.84 -26.83 12.04
N ASP A 341 -9.97 -27.54 12.06
CA ASP A 341 -10.19 -28.69 12.95
C ASP A 341 -9.17 -29.81 12.67
N ASP A 342 -9.07 -30.25 11.41
CA ASP A 342 -8.15 -31.32 11.00
C ASP A 342 -6.69 -30.99 11.33
N LEU A 343 -6.25 -29.76 11.03
CA LEU A 343 -4.88 -29.32 11.30
C LEU A 343 -4.60 -29.12 12.78
N SER A 344 -5.61 -28.79 13.60
CA SER A 344 -5.46 -28.71 15.05
C SER A 344 -5.04 -30.07 15.62
N ASP A 345 -5.77 -31.14 15.27
CA ASP A 345 -5.48 -32.50 15.70
C ASP A 345 -4.10 -32.97 15.24
N ILE A 346 -3.76 -32.70 13.97
CA ILE A 346 -2.47 -33.05 13.38
C ILE A 346 -1.32 -32.35 14.10
N LEU A 347 -1.45 -31.04 14.36
CA LEU A 347 -0.39 -30.27 15.02
C LEU A 347 -0.15 -30.73 16.46
N LEU A 348 -1.21 -31.09 17.20
CA LEU A 348 -1.08 -31.64 18.56
C LEU A 348 -0.32 -32.97 18.54
N LEU A 349 -0.65 -33.89 17.62
CA LEU A 349 0.07 -35.16 17.49
C LEU A 349 1.53 -34.96 17.07
N ILE A 350 1.81 -34.06 16.12
CA ILE A 350 3.19 -33.74 15.74
C ILE A 350 3.97 -33.14 16.92
N ASN A 351 3.31 -32.38 17.81
CA ASN A 351 3.93 -31.89 19.04
C ASN A 351 4.39 -33.04 19.94
N GLU A 352 3.55 -34.05 20.13
CA GLU A 352 3.90 -35.24 20.90
C GLU A 352 5.06 -36.00 20.25
N VAL A 353 5.05 -36.16 18.92
CA VAL A 353 6.18 -36.77 18.19
C VAL A 353 7.47 -35.96 18.41
N LYS A 354 7.42 -34.62 18.36
CA LYS A 354 8.56 -33.76 18.66
C LYS A 354 9.03 -33.88 20.11
N LYS A 355 8.11 -34.10 21.06
CA LYS A 355 8.44 -34.33 22.47
C LYS A 355 9.18 -35.66 22.64
N ALA A 356 8.70 -36.73 21.99
CA ALA A 356 9.31 -38.06 21.99
C ALA A 356 10.67 -38.07 21.26
N ASN A 357 10.76 -37.42 20.10
CA ASN A 357 11.94 -37.43 19.25
C ASN A 357 12.53 -36.03 19.03
N LYS A 358 13.62 -35.73 19.75
CA LYS A 358 14.27 -34.41 19.74
C LYS A 358 15.00 -34.06 18.43
N THR A 359 15.10 -34.98 17.47
CA THR A 359 15.67 -34.70 16.14
C THR A 359 14.67 -33.96 15.23
N LEU A 360 13.36 -34.05 15.53
CA LEU A 360 12.29 -33.35 14.82
C LEU A 360 12.24 -31.85 15.19
N ARG A 361 13.23 -31.08 14.70
CA ARG A 361 13.37 -29.65 15.03
C ARG A 361 12.97 -28.71 13.90
N SER A 362 12.98 -29.20 12.66
CA SER A 362 12.74 -28.37 11.48
C SER A 362 11.25 -28.18 11.22
N GLN A 363 10.82 -26.93 11.02
CA GLN A 363 9.45 -26.60 10.63
C GLN A 363 9.09 -27.17 9.23
N MET A 364 10.09 -27.60 8.46
CA MET A 364 9.88 -28.25 7.15
C MET A 364 9.14 -29.58 7.27
N TYR A 365 9.22 -30.26 8.42
CA TYR A 365 8.39 -31.45 8.63
C TYR A 365 6.92 -31.12 8.80
N ILE A 366 6.57 -29.95 9.33
CA ILE A 366 5.15 -29.55 9.40
C ILE A 366 4.60 -29.41 7.97
N ASN A 367 5.39 -28.86 7.04
CA ASN A 367 5.03 -28.87 5.62
C ASN A 367 4.87 -30.31 5.10
N ALA A 368 5.81 -31.21 5.40
CA ALA A 368 5.76 -32.60 4.98
C ALA A 368 4.53 -33.36 5.51
N PHE A 369 4.22 -33.25 6.80
CA PHE A 369 3.05 -33.87 7.41
C PHE A 369 1.75 -33.33 6.79
N VAL A 370 1.59 -32.01 6.73
CA VAL A 370 0.38 -31.40 6.13
C VAL A 370 0.23 -31.77 4.66
N LYS A 371 1.33 -31.84 3.92
CA LYS A 371 1.33 -32.27 2.52
C LYS A 371 0.93 -33.74 2.37
N LEU A 372 1.50 -34.63 3.20
CA LEU A 372 1.16 -36.06 3.21
C LEU A 372 -0.33 -36.28 3.54
N TYR A 373 -0.85 -35.57 4.55
CA TYR A 373 -2.27 -35.55 4.88
C TYR A 373 -3.14 -35.19 3.67
N LYS A 374 -2.73 -34.16 2.93
CA LYS A 374 -3.49 -33.65 1.79
C LYS A 374 -3.40 -34.57 0.57
N GLU A 375 -2.21 -34.97 0.17
CA GLU A 375 -1.95 -35.65 -1.11
C GLU A 375 -2.17 -37.16 -1.03
N ASP A 376 -1.67 -37.80 0.03
CA ASP A 376 -1.62 -39.25 0.12
C ASP A 376 -2.82 -39.83 0.88
N TYR A 377 -3.27 -39.13 1.92
CA TYR A 377 -4.46 -39.49 2.70
C TYR A 377 -5.73 -38.81 2.19
N ASN A 378 -5.65 -38.01 1.13
CA ASN A 378 -6.78 -37.30 0.52
C ASN A 378 -7.63 -36.50 1.53
N SER A 379 -6.99 -35.94 2.56
CA SER A 379 -7.67 -35.27 3.67
C SER A 379 -8.68 -36.14 4.44
N ASN A 380 -8.38 -37.44 4.58
CA ASN A 380 -9.05 -38.34 5.51
C ASN A 380 -8.33 -38.32 6.86
N ILE A 381 -8.90 -37.57 7.81
CA ILE A 381 -8.31 -37.36 9.12
C ILE A 381 -8.21 -38.63 9.97
N LYS A 382 -9.13 -39.59 9.81
CA LYS A 382 -9.14 -40.82 10.63
C LYS A 382 -7.93 -41.69 10.34
N ASP A 383 -7.74 -42.03 9.08
CA ASP A 383 -6.62 -42.85 8.61
C ASP A 383 -5.28 -42.14 8.90
N TYR A 384 -5.27 -40.81 8.78
CA TYR A 384 -4.06 -40.03 9.02
C TYR A 384 -3.67 -39.93 10.49
N ILE A 385 -4.65 -39.81 11.40
CA ILE A 385 -4.39 -39.84 12.85
C ILE A 385 -3.83 -41.21 13.27
N GLU A 386 -4.34 -42.31 12.69
CA GLU A 386 -3.79 -43.64 12.94
C GLU A 386 -2.31 -43.73 12.54
N PHE A 387 -1.97 -43.22 11.34
CA PHE A 387 -0.58 -43.10 10.91
C PHE A 387 0.28 -42.26 11.89
N LEU A 388 -0.20 -41.09 12.33
CA LEU A 388 0.54 -40.24 13.26
C LEU A 388 0.76 -40.90 14.63
N ASN A 389 -0.22 -41.67 15.11
CA ASN A 389 -0.06 -42.45 16.34
C ASN A 389 1.01 -43.54 16.18
N ASN A 390 1.05 -44.24 15.04
CA ASN A 390 2.12 -45.20 14.75
C ASN A 390 3.50 -44.52 14.68
N VAL A 391 3.58 -43.31 14.10
CA VAL A 391 4.82 -42.50 14.11
C VAL A 391 5.23 -42.13 15.53
N LEU A 392 4.28 -41.77 16.40
CA LEU A 392 4.53 -41.45 17.79
C LEU A 392 5.04 -42.67 18.58
N GLU A 393 4.37 -43.81 18.44
CA GLU A 393 4.78 -45.07 19.07
C GLU A 393 6.18 -45.49 18.60
N TYR A 394 6.41 -45.48 17.28
CA TYR A 394 7.73 -45.77 16.72
C TYR A 394 8.81 -44.81 17.24
N SER A 395 8.47 -43.53 17.46
CA SER A 395 9.39 -42.52 18.01
C SER A 395 9.77 -42.77 19.47
N TYR A 396 8.96 -43.53 20.23
CA TYR A 396 9.32 -44.00 21.57
C TYR A 396 10.18 -45.26 21.55
N GLU A 397 9.94 -46.17 20.60
CA GLU A 397 10.61 -47.48 20.56
C GLU A 397 11.94 -47.46 19.79
N LYS A 398 12.06 -46.62 18.76
CA LYS A 398 13.18 -46.58 17.83
C LYS A 398 13.58 -45.13 17.52
N GLU A 399 14.88 -44.86 17.47
CA GLU A 399 15.38 -43.53 17.08
C GLU A 399 15.31 -43.35 15.55
N TYR A 400 14.16 -42.92 15.03
CA TYR A 400 14.09 -42.40 13.66
C TYR A 400 14.79 -41.03 13.57
N ASP A 401 15.71 -40.83 12.63
CA ASP A 401 16.43 -39.57 12.51
C ASP A 401 15.72 -38.55 11.62
N PHE A 402 15.03 -37.60 12.26
CA PHE A 402 14.41 -36.46 11.58
C PHE A 402 15.38 -35.31 11.28
N ALA A 403 16.69 -35.42 11.53
CA ALA A 403 17.61 -34.33 11.22
C ALA A 403 17.59 -33.97 9.71
N LEU A 404 17.67 -32.66 9.44
CA LEU A 404 17.85 -32.07 8.10
C LEU A 404 19.11 -31.21 8.14
N HIS A 405 19.90 -31.27 7.07
CA HIS A 405 21.18 -30.56 6.96
C HIS A 405 21.19 -29.49 5.86
N GLU A 406 20.11 -29.42 5.10
CA GLU A 406 19.98 -28.55 3.94
C GLU A 406 19.72 -27.12 4.32
N LYS A 407 20.41 -26.20 3.63
CA LYS A 407 20.30 -24.76 3.85
C LYS A 407 19.21 -24.09 3.01
N GLN A 408 18.73 -24.75 1.95
CA GLN A 408 17.69 -24.21 1.08
C GLN A 408 16.33 -24.81 1.44
N ASP A 409 15.35 -23.95 1.72
CA ASP A 409 14.03 -24.36 2.19
C ASP A 409 13.31 -25.31 1.24
N ALA A 410 13.36 -25.06 -0.08
CA ALA A 410 12.69 -25.92 -1.06
C ALA A 410 13.28 -27.34 -1.08
N GLN A 411 14.61 -27.46 -0.96
CA GLN A 411 15.29 -28.75 -0.89
C GLN A 411 14.99 -29.46 0.45
N ALA A 412 15.00 -28.71 1.55
CA ALA A 412 14.68 -29.23 2.88
C ALA A 412 13.23 -29.74 2.97
N LYS A 413 12.25 -29.03 2.40
CA LYS A 413 10.85 -29.48 2.30
C LYS A 413 10.74 -30.82 1.56
N ARG A 414 11.40 -30.94 0.41
CA ARG A 414 11.38 -32.16 -0.41
C ARG A 414 11.97 -33.35 0.36
N ILE A 415 13.10 -33.15 1.05
CA ILE A 415 13.76 -34.22 1.81
C ILE A 415 12.93 -34.61 3.03
N ALA A 416 12.35 -33.65 3.74
CA ALA A 416 11.46 -33.92 4.86
C ALA A 416 10.26 -34.79 4.42
N TYR A 417 9.65 -34.45 3.28
CA TYR A 417 8.55 -35.23 2.70
C TYR A 417 8.99 -36.64 2.30
N ASN A 418 10.13 -36.80 1.63
CA ASN A 418 10.65 -38.13 1.26
C ASN A 418 10.97 -39.01 2.49
N LYS A 419 11.59 -38.43 3.53
CA LYS A 419 11.83 -39.11 4.81
C LYS A 419 10.52 -39.58 5.44
N LEU A 420 9.51 -38.73 5.46
CA LEU A 420 8.20 -39.09 6.00
C LEU A 420 7.52 -40.20 5.20
N LYS A 421 7.65 -40.22 3.86
CA LYS A 421 7.18 -41.31 2.99
C LYS A 421 7.92 -42.62 3.24
N GLU A 422 9.22 -42.57 3.48
CA GLU A 422 10.01 -43.76 3.87
C GLU A 422 9.54 -44.31 5.21
N LEU A 423 9.31 -43.44 6.19
CA LEU A 423 8.76 -43.83 7.50
C LEU A 423 7.37 -44.46 7.37
N GLU A 424 6.50 -43.89 6.53
CA GLU A 424 5.20 -44.49 6.21
C GLU A 424 5.33 -45.93 5.67
N GLN A 425 6.26 -46.18 4.75
CA GLN A 425 6.51 -47.54 4.23
C GLN A 425 7.02 -48.50 5.31
N ILE A 426 7.89 -48.02 6.22
CA ILE A 426 8.41 -48.81 7.35
C ILE A 426 7.30 -49.20 8.32
N LEU A 427 6.30 -48.33 8.52
CA LEU A 427 5.20 -48.59 9.44
C LEU A 427 4.09 -49.47 8.83
N GLN A 428 4.05 -49.59 7.50
CA GLN A 428 3.09 -50.43 6.78
C GLN A 428 3.61 -51.86 6.49
N GLY A 429 4.92 -52.10 6.60
CA GLY A 429 5.57 -53.39 6.38
C GLY A 429 6.03 -54.05 7.67
#